data_AF-A0A2T6FH70-F1
#
_entry.id   AF-A0A2T6FH70-F1
#
_cell.length_a   1.000
_cell.length_b   1.000
_cell.length_c   1.000
_cell.angle_alpha   90.00
_cell.angle_beta   90.00
_cell.angle_gamma   90.00
#
_symmetry.space_group_name_H-M   'P 1'
#
loop_
_entity.id
_entity.type
_entity.pdbx_description
1 polymer ?
#
loop_
_entity_poly.entity_id
_entity_poly.type
_entity_poly.pdbx_seq_one_letter_code
_entity_poly.pdbx_strand_id
1 'polypeptide(L)'
;MPKLPLIKTLLLILPMVGLLTACGSDNDDFPDVDRNTKMLYIDFNDGATGWKPGFADYPAGQETFYELASGLETLPAPLGTNRKGFKLSGNNHSDDLYMFVTKQVDGLEPNTRYDFRFKVTFGTNAQKNCIGVGGAPGESVWIKAGAIKTEPKAVNDGAGHLLMNIDKGQQGAGGTDAILLGDFANTRECGDSNINYMRKSLISDKGAFSASTDDKGNIWILLSTDSGFEATTTIYFMELEVAATKKI
;
A
#
# COMPACT_ATOMS: atom_id res chain seq x y z
N MET A 1 3.52 52.90 -72.91
CA MET A 1 3.30 52.16 -71.64
C MET A 1 3.72 50.71 -71.86
N PRO A 2 4.90 50.29 -71.39
CA PRO A 2 5.43 48.97 -71.65
C PRO A 2 4.89 47.93 -70.65
N LYS A 3 4.56 46.74 -71.16
CA LYS A 3 4.10 45.57 -70.41
C LYS A 3 5.29 44.91 -69.70
N LEU A 4 5.17 44.66 -68.39
CA LEU A 4 6.12 43.86 -67.62
C LEU A 4 5.61 42.41 -67.46
N PRO A 5 6.47 41.38 -67.50
CA PRO A 5 6.06 39.99 -67.60
C PRO A 5 5.82 39.32 -66.24
N LEU A 6 4.98 38.29 -66.28
CA LEU A 6 4.55 37.45 -65.17
C LEU A 6 5.69 36.53 -64.70
N ILE A 7 6.27 36.82 -63.52
CA ILE A 7 7.24 35.94 -62.85
C ILE A 7 6.45 34.87 -62.06
N LYS A 8 6.64 33.61 -62.44
CA LYS A 8 6.14 32.43 -61.71
C LYS A 8 6.99 32.25 -60.45
N THR A 9 6.44 32.55 -59.28
CA THR A 9 7.06 32.26 -57.99
C THR A 9 6.95 30.76 -57.70
N LEU A 10 8.09 30.08 -57.74
CA LEU A 10 8.27 28.69 -57.34
C LEU A 10 8.25 28.63 -55.79
N LEU A 11 7.22 28.01 -55.21
CA LEU A 11 7.13 27.77 -53.77
C LEU A 11 8.17 26.72 -53.36
N LEU A 12 9.16 27.14 -52.54
CA LEU A 12 10.13 26.25 -51.90
C LEU A 12 9.63 25.88 -50.50
N ILE A 13 9.76 24.59 -50.19
CA ILE A 13 9.17 23.85 -49.07
C ILE A 13 9.87 24.19 -47.74
N LEU A 14 9.11 24.28 -46.64
CA LEU A 14 9.65 23.99 -45.29
C LEU A 14 8.67 23.06 -44.56
N PRO A 15 8.99 21.77 -44.35
CA PRO A 15 8.18 20.91 -43.51
C PRO A 15 8.47 21.30 -42.06
N MET A 16 7.47 21.86 -41.40
CA MET A 16 7.51 22.14 -39.97
C MET A 16 7.51 20.79 -39.24
N VAL A 17 8.70 20.33 -38.87
CA VAL A 17 8.89 19.16 -38.01
C VAL A 17 8.35 19.54 -36.64
N GLY A 18 7.08 19.20 -36.39
CA GLY A 18 6.49 19.24 -35.07
C GLY A 18 7.19 18.20 -34.20
N LEU A 19 8.10 18.65 -33.34
CA LEU A 19 8.56 17.87 -32.19
C LEU A 19 7.36 17.71 -31.26
N LEU A 20 6.60 16.63 -31.46
CA LEU A 20 5.70 16.12 -30.44
C LEU A 20 6.60 15.59 -29.30
N THR A 21 6.73 16.39 -28.25
CA THR A 21 7.23 15.94 -26.95
C THR A 21 6.26 14.87 -26.45
N ALA A 22 6.64 13.61 -26.63
CA ALA A 22 5.88 12.47 -26.14
C ALA A 22 5.95 12.42 -24.61
N CYS A 23 4.75 12.36 -24.02
CA CYS A 23 4.36 11.95 -22.68
C CYS A 23 5.46 11.76 -21.62
N GLY A 24 5.51 12.70 -20.67
CA GLY A 24 5.76 12.34 -19.27
C GLY A 24 4.54 11.59 -18.77
N SER A 25 4.59 10.25 -18.84
CA SER A 25 3.70 9.38 -18.09
C SER A 25 4.49 8.98 -16.86
N ASP A 26 4.22 9.65 -15.74
CA ASP A 26 4.58 9.15 -14.42
C ASP A 26 3.86 7.81 -14.28
N ASN A 27 4.55 6.72 -14.64
CA ASN A 27 3.94 5.40 -14.71
C ASN A 27 3.81 4.86 -13.28
N ASP A 28 2.72 5.25 -12.62
CA ASP A 28 2.18 4.69 -11.37
C ASP A 28 1.64 3.26 -11.55
N ASP A 29 1.83 2.67 -12.72
CA ASP A 29 1.43 1.30 -13.05
C ASP A 29 2.62 0.33 -12.99
N PHE A 30 2.33 -0.94 -12.76
CA PHE A 30 3.33 -1.98 -12.96
C PHE A 30 3.77 -1.94 -14.44
N PRO A 31 5.10 -1.91 -14.73
CA PRO A 31 5.56 -2.00 -16.11
C PRO A 31 5.09 -3.30 -16.75
N ASP A 32 5.18 -3.37 -18.09
CA ASP A 32 4.93 -4.59 -18.88
C ASP A 32 5.45 -5.84 -18.15
N VAL A 33 4.52 -6.76 -17.91
CA VAL A 33 4.75 -7.98 -17.12
C VAL A 33 5.80 -8.83 -17.85
N ASP A 34 7.02 -8.87 -17.31
CA ASP A 34 8.06 -9.79 -17.78
C ASP A 34 7.50 -11.23 -17.70
N ARG A 35 7.90 -12.11 -18.63
CA ARG A 35 7.43 -13.50 -18.70
C ARG A 35 7.72 -14.29 -17.41
N ASN A 36 8.68 -13.84 -16.62
CA ASN A 36 9.04 -14.39 -15.30
C ASN A 36 8.23 -13.78 -14.13
N THR A 37 7.26 -12.90 -14.41
CA THR A 37 6.50 -12.16 -13.41
C THR A 37 5.09 -12.76 -13.26
N LYS A 38 4.70 -12.99 -12.01
CA LYS A 38 3.34 -13.36 -11.63
C LYS A 38 2.65 -12.16 -10.98
N MET A 39 1.45 -11.86 -11.44
CA MET A 39 0.64 -10.78 -10.88
C MET A 39 -0.45 -11.35 -9.97
N LEU A 40 -0.63 -10.72 -8.82
CA LEU A 40 -1.76 -10.93 -7.93
C LEU A 40 -2.55 -9.61 -7.84
N TYR A 41 -3.84 -9.69 -8.13
CA TYR A 41 -4.77 -8.56 -8.02
C TYR A 41 -5.84 -8.90 -6.98
N ILE A 42 -6.06 -8.00 -6.04
CA ILE A 42 -7.03 -8.12 -4.97
C ILE A 42 -7.86 -6.85 -4.95
N ASP A 43 -9.17 -6.99 -5.14
CA ASP A 43 -10.16 -5.97 -4.77
C ASP A 43 -10.95 -6.51 -3.58
N PHE A 44 -10.84 -5.86 -2.41
CA PHE A 44 -11.58 -6.28 -1.22
C PHE A 44 -13.10 -6.11 -1.40
N ASN A 45 -13.55 -5.33 -2.38
CA ASN A 45 -14.96 -5.27 -2.75
C ASN A 45 -15.52 -6.64 -3.17
N ASP A 46 -14.70 -7.49 -3.78
CA ASP A 46 -15.08 -8.84 -4.24
C ASP A 46 -15.10 -9.86 -3.09
N GLY A 47 -14.52 -9.50 -1.93
CA GLY A 47 -14.53 -10.30 -0.72
C GLY A 47 -13.16 -10.38 -0.05
N ALA A 48 -13.16 -11.01 1.14
CA ALA A 48 -11.96 -11.19 1.95
C ALA A 48 -11.67 -12.66 2.26
N THR A 49 -12.16 -13.60 1.44
CA THR A 49 -11.99 -15.04 1.69
C THR A 49 -10.51 -15.41 1.77
N GLY A 50 -10.13 -16.06 2.87
CA GLY A 50 -8.75 -16.48 3.16
C GLY A 50 -7.85 -15.40 3.76
N TRP A 51 -8.32 -14.16 3.89
CA TRP A 51 -7.62 -13.12 4.64
C TRP A 51 -7.88 -13.26 6.14
N LYS A 52 -6.82 -13.13 6.92
CA LYS A 52 -6.83 -13.23 8.38
C LYS A 52 -6.37 -11.91 8.98
N PRO A 53 -7.21 -11.20 9.74
CA PRO A 53 -6.77 -10.03 10.48
C PRO A 53 -5.96 -10.45 11.72
N GLY A 54 -5.14 -9.53 12.20
CA GLY A 54 -4.44 -9.65 13.47
C GLY A 54 -3.96 -8.30 13.98
N PHE A 55 -3.56 -8.29 15.25
CA PHE A 55 -3.11 -7.12 15.98
C PHE A 55 -1.92 -7.52 16.86
N ALA A 56 -0.92 -6.66 16.97
CA ALA A 56 0.28 -6.85 17.78
C ALA A 56 0.72 -5.51 18.39
N ASP A 57 1.78 -5.56 19.19
CA ASP A 57 2.39 -4.46 19.93
C ASP A 57 1.44 -3.83 20.96
N TYR A 58 0.73 -4.70 21.69
CA TYR A 58 -0.15 -4.35 22.81
C TYR A 58 -0.20 -5.50 23.85
N PRO A 59 -0.61 -5.24 25.11
CA PRO A 59 -0.76 -6.28 26.12
C PRO A 59 -1.87 -7.28 25.76
N ALA A 60 -1.60 -8.58 25.90
CA ALA A 60 -2.56 -9.64 25.63
C ALA A 60 -3.82 -9.50 26.49
N GLY A 61 -5.00 -9.70 25.91
CA GLY A 61 -6.28 -9.58 26.63
C GLY A 61 -6.81 -8.14 26.75
N GLN A 62 -6.16 -7.15 26.14
CA GLN A 62 -6.60 -5.75 26.12
C GLN A 62 -7.36 -5.37 24.84
N GLU A 63 -7.88 -6.33 24.08
CA GLU A 63 -8.52 -6.07 22.77
C GLU A 63 -9.72 -5.13 22.88
N THR A 64 -10.47 -5.22 23.98
CA THR A 64 -11.60 -4.32 24.26
C THR A 64 -11.14 -2.92 24.64
N PHE A 65 -10.06 -2.82 25.42
CA PHE A 65 -9.49 -1.53 25.84
C PHE A 65 -8.91 -0.77 24.64
N TYR A 66 -8.24 -1.48 23.74
CA TYR A 66 -7.71 -0.95 22.48
C TYR A 66 -8.78 -0.81 21.38
N GLU A 67 -10.06 -1.11 21.66
CA GLU A 67 -11.15 -0.98 20.68
C GLU A 67 -10.87 -1.68 19.33
N LEU A 68 -10.21 -2.84 19.36
CA LEU A 68 -9.73 -3.52 18.16
C LEU A 68 -10.90 -4.03 17.31
N ALA A 69 -10.93 -3.65 16.04
CA ALA A 69 -11.97 -4.07 15.11
C ALA A 69 -11.41 -4.37 13.73
N SER A 70 -11.89 -5.44 13.11
CA SER A 70 -11.48 -5.84 11.77
C SER A 70 -12.61 -6.51 11.02
N GLY A 71 -12.60 -6.41 9.68
CA GLY A 71 -13.53 -7.16 8.85
C GLY A 71 -13.79 -6.51 7.50
N LEU A 72 -14.52 -7.22 6.65
CA LEU A 72 -15.00 -6.66 5.39
C LEU A 72 -16.22 -5.77 5.66
N GLU A 73 -16.07 -4.47 5.41
CA GLU A 73 -17.06 -3.45 5.76
C GLU A 73 -17.41 -2.59 4.55
N THR A 74 -18.60 -2.00 4.57
CA THR A 74 -18.97 -0.98 3.58
C THR A 74 -18.06 0.24 3.74
N LEU A 75 -17.52 0.75 2.64
CA LEU A 75 -16.66 1.92 2.64
C LEU A 75 -17.44 3.18 3.04
N PRO A 76 -16.79 4.14 3.71
CA PRO A 76 -17.29 5.52 3.81
C PRO A 76 -17.70 6.05 2.43
N ALA A 77 -18.85 6.75 2.37
CA ALA A 77 -19.42 7.23 1.10
C ALA A 77 -18.44 7.97 0.17
N PRO A 78 -17.51 8.83 0.67
CA PRO A 78 -16.50 9.47 -0.17
C PRO A 78 -15.53 8.52 -0.91
N LEU A 79 -15.37 7.27 -0.45
CA LEU A 79 -14.50 6.27 -1.08
C LEU A 79 -15.23 5.40 -2.12
N GLY A 80 -16.56 5.43 -2.11
CA GLY A 80 -17.43 4.72 -3.06
C GLY A 80 -18.73 4.23 -2.43
N THR A 81 -19.86 4.51 -3.06
CA THR A 81 -21.18 4.05 -2.61
C THR A 81 -21.34 2.55 -2.80
N ASN A 82 -21.79 1.84 -1.76
CA ASN A 82 -22.01 0.39 -1.75
C ASN A 82 -20.77 -0.47 -2.07
N ARG A 83 -19.58 0.12 -2.09
CA ARG A 83 -18.32 -0.63 -2.16
C ARG A 83 -17.91 -1.11 -0.79
N LYS A 84 -17.15 -2.20 -0.74
CA LYS A 84 -16.56 -2.72 0.50
C LYS A 84 -15.04 -2.57 0.49
N GLY A 85 -14.45 -2.62 1.68
CA GLY A 85 -13.01 -2.70 1.91
C GLY A 85 -12.71 -3.46 3.20
N PHE A 86 -11.47 -3.88 3.38
CA PHE A 86 -11.03 -4.53 4.60
C PHE A 86 -10.69 -3.47 5.65
N LYS A 87 -11.54 -3.35 6.68
CA LYS A 87 -11.35 -2.46 7.81
C LYS A 87 -10.34 -3.06 8.78
N LEU A 88 -9.40 -2.25 9.25
CA LEU A 88 -8.69 -2.43 10.51
C LEU A 88 -8.85 -1.15 11.34
N SER A 89 -9.04 -1.32 12.65
CA SER A 89 -9.19 -0.20 13.57
C SER A 89 -8.67 -0.57 14.96
N GLY A 90 -8.08 0.41 15.64
CA GLY A 90 -7.68 0.28 17.03
C GLY A 90 -7.34 1.64 17.64
N ASN A 91 -7.67 1.80 18.92
CA ASN A 91 -7.29 2.91 19.78
C ASN A 91 -5.92 2.59 20.40
N ASN A 92 -4.88 3.23 19.87
CA ASN A 92 -3.51 2.93 20.26
C ASN A 92 -3.18 3.54 21.63
N HIS A 93 -2.84 2.69 22.59
CA HIS A 93 -2.36 3.07 23.92
C HIS A 93 -0.90 2.66 24.18
N SER A 94 -0.22 2.11 23.17
CA SER A 94 1.15 1.59 23.31
C SER A 94 2.20 2.39 22.58
N ASP A 95 1.84 3.47 21.88
CA ASP A 95 2.72 4.19 20.95
C ASP A 95 3.27 3.35 19.78
N ASP A 96 2.72 2.15 19.58
CA ASP A 96 3.27 1.20 18.62
C ASP A 96 2.27 0.20 18.04
N LEU A 97 0.95 0.40 18.23
CA LEU A 97 -0.06 -0.58 17.82
C LEU A 97 0.11 -1.00 16.35
N TYR A 98 0.34 -2.29 16.14
CA TYR A 98 0.48 -2.89 14.82
C TYR A 98 -0.80 -3.62 14.42
N MET A 99 -1.43 -3.18 13.35
CA MET A 99 -2.64 -3.80 12.81
C MET A 99 -2.31 -4.43 11.47
N PHE A 100 -2.74 -5.66 11.22
CA PHE A 100 -2.43 -6.33 9.97
C PHE A 100 -3.55 -7.23 9.45
N VAL A 101 -3.47 -7.51 8.15
CA VAL A 101 -4.25 -8.54 7.49
C VAL A 101 -3.33 -9.35 6.57
N THR A 102 -3.42 -10.68 6.64
CA THR A 102 -2.55 -11.57 5.89
C THR A 102 -3.30 -12.68 5.16
N LYS A 103 -2.76 -13.15 4.05
CA LYS A 103 -3.30 -14.26 3.27
C LYS A 103 -2.17 -15.09 2.66
N GLN A 104 -2.30 -16.42 2.71
CA GLN A 104 -1.42 -17.30 1.96
C GLN A 104 -1.84 -17.32 0.50
N VAL A 105 -0.87 -17.21 -0.40
CA VAL A 105 -1.03 -17.35 -1.84
C VAL A 105 -0.11 -18.45 -2.34
N ASP A 106 -0.57 -19.17 -3.35
CA ASP A 106 0.13 -20.29 -3.97
C ASP A 106 0.43 -19.99 -5.46
N GLY A 107 0.93 -20.99 -6.18
CA GLY A 107 1.16 -20.89 -7.63
C GLY A 107 2.49 -20.25 -8.05
N LEU A 108 3.39 -19.99 -7.10
CA LEU A 108 4.80 -19.68 -7.38
C LEU A 108 5.64 -20.96 -7.44
N GLU A 109 6.89 -20.85 -7.89
CA GLU A 109 7.80 -21.99 -7.88
C GLU A 109 8.28 -22.30 -6.46
N PRO A 110 8.36 -23.58 -6.05
CA PRO A 110 8.91 -23.96 -4.74
C PRO A 110 10.34 -23.46 -4.51
N ASN A 111 10.65 -23.13 -3.25
CA ASN A 111 11.99 -22.71 -2.78
C ASN A 111 12.68 -21.67 -3.67
N THR A 112 11.90 -20.78 -4.28
CA THR A 112 12.37 -19.84 -5.28
C THR A 112 12.30 -18.42 -4.74
N ARG A 113 13.34 -17.62 -5.02
CA ARG A 113 13.40 -16.21 -4.64
C ARG A 113 12.75 -15.33 -5.70
N TYR A 114 11.89 -14.44 -5.26
CA TYR A 114 11.21 -13.45 -6.10
C TYR A 114 11.53 -12.04 -5.58
N ASP A 115 11.63 -11.08 -6.49
CA ASP A 115 11.43 -9.67 -6.16
C ASP A 115 9.93 -9.37 -6.13
N PHE A 116 9.48 -8.74 -5.06
CA PHE A 116 8.10 -8.32 -4.92
C PHE A 116 8.00 -6.80 -5.05
N ARG A 117 6.99 -6.36 -5.80
CA ARG A 117 6.58 -4.95 -5.84
C ARG A 117 5.10 -4.88 -5.46
N PHE A 118 4.78 -3.95 -4.56
CA PHE A 118 3.44 -3.80 -4.00
C PHE A 118 2.86 -2.46 -4.43
N LYS A 119 1.58 -2.43 -4.78
CA LYS A 119 0.77 -1.22 -4.87
C LYS A 119 -0.47 -1.42 -4.00
N VAL A 120 -0.61 -0.60 -2.98
CA VAL A 120 -1.68 -0.70 -1.98
C VAL A 120 -2.54 0.54 -2.08
N THR A 121 -3.83 0.35 -2.28
CA THR A 121 -4.83 1.44 -2.27
C THR A 121 -5.68 1.30 -1.01
N PHE A 122 -5.79 2.40 -0.26
CA PHE A 122 -6.54 2.44 0.99
C PHE A 122 -7.26 3.78 1.19
N GLY A 123 -8.22 3.78 2.11
CA GLY A 123 -8.89 4.98 2.59
C GLY A 123 -8.23 5.55 3.83
N THR A 124 -7.99 6.86 3.83
CA THR A 124 -7.50 7.63 4.99
C THR A 124 -8.29 8.91 5.22
N ASN A 125 -8.57 9.26 6.46
CA ASN A 125 -9.12 10.56 6.87
C ASN A 125 -8.10 11.43 7.63
N ALA A 126 -6.86 10.96 7.83
CA ALA A 126 -5.85 11.71 8.57
C ALA A 126 -5.29 12.85 7.71
N GLN A 127 -5.46 14.09 8.16
CA GLN A 127 -4.84 15.27 7.54
C GLN A 127 -3.33 15.25 7.77
N LYS A 128 -2.59 15.82 6.83
CA LYS A 128 -1.13 16.00 6.98
C LYS A 128 -0.79 17.21 7.86
N ASN A 129 0.43 17.23 8.37
CA ASN A 129 1.00 18.26 9.23
C ASN A 129 0.21 18.47 10.54
N CYS A 130 -0.52 17.46 11.00
CA CYS A 130 -1.24 17.53 12.27
C CYS A 130 -0.35 17.15 13.45
N ILE A 131 -0.59 17.81 14.59
CA ILE A 131 0.00 17.44 15.87
C ILE A 131 -0.95 16.45 16.55
N GLY A 132 -0.43 15.28 16.93
CA GLY A 132 -1.17 14.29 17.72
C GLY A 132 -0.50 14.02 19.07
N VAL A 133 -1.05 13.05 19.81
CA VAL A 133 -0.47 12.52 21.05
C VAL A 133 0.40 11.32 20.68
N GLY A 134 1.63 11.27 21.21
CA GLY A 134 2.67 10.33 20.78
C GLY A 134 3.26 10.73 19.42
N GLY A 135 2.46 10.61 18.37
CA GLY A 135 2.82 10.91 16.99
C GLY A 135 1.71 11.65 16.22
N ALA A 136 1.99 12.05 14.98
CA ALA A 136 1.01 12.66 14.10
C ALA A 136 -0.01 11.63 13.60
N PRO A 137 -1.31 11.98 13.50
CA PRO A 137 -2.37 11.04 13.10
C PRO A 137 -2.22 10.48 11.69
N GLY A 138 -1.47 11.16 10.82
CA GLY A 138 -1.16 10.70 9.47
C GLY A 138 0.28 10.19 9.36
N GLU A 139 1.25 11.06 9.66
CA GLU A 139 2.67 10.82 9.42
C GLU A 139 3.35 9.90 10.43
N SER A 140 2.72 9.59 11.56
CA SER A 140 3.21 8.58 12.50
C SER A 140 2.41 7.27 12.41
N VAL A 141 1.55 7.13 11.41
CA VAL A 141 0.88 5.87 11.09
C VAL A 141 1.47 5.35 9.78
N TRP A 142 2.30 4.32 9.88
CA TRP A 142 3.12 3.84 8.77
C TRP A 142 2.45 2.67 8.07
N ILE A 143 2.34 2.74 6.75
CA ILE A 143 1.78 1.68 5.91
C ILE A 143 2.90 0.76 5.44
N LYS A 144 2.74 -0.53 5.73
CA LYS A 144 3.72 -1.56 5.38
C LYS A 144 3.06 -2.69 4.59
N ALA A 145 3.85 -3.33 3.74
CA ALA A 145 3.47 -4.55 3.05
C ALA A 145 4.62 -5.56 3.04
N GLY A 146 4.31 -6.85 2.91
CA GLY A 146 5.33 -7.88 2.98
C GLY A 146 4.95 -9.17 2.24
N ALA A 147 5.96 -9.98 1.96
CA ALA A 147 5.81 -11.34 1.48
C ALA A 147 6.73 -12.26 2.31
N ILE A 148 6.16 -13.28 2.96
CA ILE A 148 6.82 -14.04 4.03
C ILE A 148 6.56 -15.53 3.86
N LYS A 149 7.59 -16.37 4.04
CA LYS A 149 7.45 -17.83 3.95
C LYS A 149 6.56 -18.41 5.06
N THR A 150 6.68 -17.88 6.27
CA THR A 150 5.93 -18.29 7.45
C THR A 150 4.70 -17.41 7.67
N GLU A 151 3.64 -17.97 8.25
CA GLU A 151 2.42 -17.22 8.57
C GLU A 151 2.70 -16.09 9.57
N PRO A 152 2.43 -14.82 9.22
CA PRO A 152 2.52 -13.70 10.16
C PRO A 152 1.46 -13.81 11.24
N LYS A 153 1.88 -13.74 12.50
CA LYS A 153 1.02 -13.86 13.69
C LYS A 153 1.53 -12.98 14.81
N ALA A 154 0.60 -12.52 15.63
CA ALA A 154 0.89 -12.01 16.95
C ALA A 154 1.11 -13.18 17.91
N VAL A 155 2.19 -13.13 18.69
CA VAL A 155 2.60 -14.17 19.62
C VAL A 155 2.94 -13.50 20.96
N ASN A 156 2.54 -14.13 22.06
CA ASN A 156 2.89 -13.63 23.38
C ASN A 156 4.40 -13.76 23.62
N ASP A 157 5.03 -12.69 24.07
CA ASP A 157 6.48 -12.63 24.33
C ASP A 157 6.92 -13.31 25.64
N GLY A 158 5.97 -13.80 26.44
CA GLY A 158 6.19 -14.36 27.77
C GLY A 158 6.18 -13.33 28.90
N ALA A 159 6.15 -12.03 28.57
CA ALA A 159 5.99 -10.92 29.51
C ALA A 159 4.57 -10.32 29.48
N GLY A 160 3.68 -10.86 28.64
CA GLY A 160 2.28 -10.44 28.56
C GLY A 160 1.97 -9.53 27.39
N HIS A 161 2.92 -9.26 26.50
CA HIS A 161 2.69 -8.48 25.27
C HIS A 161 2.54 -9.40 24.06
N LEU A 162 1.64 -9.05 23.16
CA LEU A 162 1.54 -9.69 21.84
C LEU A 162 2.46 -8.97 20.87
N LEU A 163 3.46 -9.64 20.34
CA LEU A 163 4.42 -9.10 19.36
C LEU A 163 4.36 -9.90 18.06
N MET A 164 4.83 -9.32 16.96
CA MET A 164 4.92 -10.04 15.69
C MET A 164 5.99 -11.15 15.72
N ASN A 165 5.70 -12.29 15.08
CA ASN A 165 6.66 -13.38 14.88
C ASN A 165 7.56 -13.21 13.63
N ILE A 166 7.55 -12.03 13.02
CA ILE A 166 8.28 -11.68 11.80
C ILE A 166 9.04 -10.38 12.00
N ASP A 167 10.05 -10.11 11.18
CA ASP A 167 10.73 -8.81 11.18
C ASP A 167 9.95 -7.79 10.33
N LYS A 168 9.01 -7.12 10.99
CA LYS A 168 8.25 -6.00 10.41
C LYS A 168 9.00 -4.66 10.40
N GLY A 169 10.22 -4.61 10.93
CA GLY A 169 10.89 -3.36 11.29
C GLY A 169 10.11 -2.63 12.40
N GLN A 170 10.33 -1.32 12.55
CA GLN A 170 9.70 -0.55 13.61
C GLN A 170 9.29 0.83 13.12
N GLN A 171 8.02 1.20 13.33
CA GLN A 171 7.46 2.48 12.92
C GLN A 171 7.86 2.84 11.48
N GLY A 172 8.53 3.97 11.26
CA GLY A 172 8.99 4.47 9.97
C GLY A 172 10.19 3.72 9.37
N ALA A 173 10.54 2.53 9.89
CA ALA A 173 11.53 1.63 9.31
C ALA A 173 10.88 0.30 8.90
N GLY A 174 11.18 -0.15 7.68
CA GLY A 174 10.85 -1.51 7.23
C GLY A 174 11.83 -2.54 7.78
N GLY A 175 11.37 -3.80 7.85
CA GLY A 175 12.18 -4.97 8.21
C GLY A 175 12.36 -5.92 7.03
N THR A 176 12.99 -7.07 7.28
CA THR A 176 13.23 -8.07 6.22
C THR A 176 11.95 -8.77 5.73
N ASP A 177 10.90 -8.77 6.54
CA ASP A 177 9.62 -9.43 6.22
C ASP A 177 8.51 -8.43 5.84
N ALA A 178 8.67 -7.13 6.12
CA ALA A 178 7.74 -6.09 5.69
C ALA A 178 8.45 -4.77 5.35
N ILE A 179 8.23 -4.26 4.14
CA ILE A 179 8.77 -2.98 3.68
C ILE A 179 7.83 -1.82 4.06
N LEU A 180 8.42 -0.66 4.34
CA LEU A 180 7.70 0.60 4.44
C LEU A 180 7.26 1.09 3.05
N LEU A 181 5.98 1.37 2.88
CA LEU A 181 5.45 1.98 1.66
C LEU A 181 5.28 3.50 1.78
N GLY A 182 5.02 4.00 2.98
CA GLY A 182 4.76 5.41 3.25
C GLY A 182 3.88 5.59 4.48
N ASP A 183 3.34 6.79 4.67
CA ASP A 183 2.46 7.14 5.79
C ASP A 183 0.96 7.10 5.44
N PHE A 184 0.12 7.28 6.45
CA PHE A 184 -1.34 7.30 6.34
C PHE A 184 -1.90 8.68 5.98
N ALA A 185 -1.12 9.76 5.99
CA ALA A 185 -1.62 11.12 5.80
C ALA A 185 -2.24 11.31 4.41
N ASN A 186 -3.37 12.01 4.34
CA ASN A 186 -3.97 12.48 3.10
C ASN A 186 -3.36 13.83 2.67
N THR A 187 -3.86 14.42 1.58
CA THR A 187 -3.29 15.64 1.01
C THR A 187 -3.80 16.94 1.65
N ARG A 188 -4.72 16.88 2.61
CA ARG A 188 -5.32 18.06 3.26
C ARG A 188 -4.50 18.51 4.46
N GLU A 189 -4.33 19.82 4.58
CA GLU A 189 -3.65 20.43 5.73
C GLU A 189 -4.45 20.25 7.02
N CYS A 190 -3.73 20.21 8.13
CA CYS A 190 -4.35 20.16 9.45
C CYS A 190 -5.31 21.34 9.68
N GLY A 191 -6.50 21.02 10.19
CA GLY A 191 -7.54 22.02 10.47
C GLY A 191 -8.45 22.32 9.28
N ASP A 192 -8.27 21.65 8.14
CA ASP A 192 -9.29 21.67 7.07
C ASP A 192 -10.63 21.16 7.65
N SER A 193 -11.72 21.86 7.35
CA SER A 193 -13.06 21.51 7.86
C SER A 193 -13.59 20.21 7.26
N ASN A 194 -13.04 19.79 6.12
CA ASN A 194 -13.39 18.54 5.49
C ASN A 194 -12.51 17.40 6.01
N ILE A 195 -13.10 16.60 6.90
CA ILE A 195 -12.48 15.41 7.50
C ILE A 195 -12.87 14.10 6.80
N ASN A 196 -13.48 14.19 5.61
CA ASN A 196 -13.88 13.00 4.85
C ASN A 196 -12.68 12.13 4.48
N TYR A 197 -12.92 10.82 4.44
CA TYR A 197 -11.96 9.87 3.88
C TYR A 197 -11.59 10.21 2.44
N MET A 198 -10.32 9.98 2.10
CA MET A 198 -9.73 10.10 0.78
C MET A 198 -9.03 8.80 0.42
N ARG A 199 -9.06 8.45 -0.86
CA ARG A 199 -8.29 7.33 -1.40
C ARG A 199 -6.83 7.75 -1.52
N LYS A 200 -5.91 6.91 -1.05
CA LYS A 200 -4.46 7.03 -1.22
C LYS A 200 -3.92 5.72 -1.77
N SER A 201 -2.98 5.81 -2.69
CA SER A 201 -2.24 4.66 -3.22
C SER A 201 -0.75 4.85 -2.94
N LEU A 202 -0.11 3.79 -2.47
CA LEU A 202 1.33 3.75 -2.25
C LEU A 202 1.91 2.59 -3.04
N ILE A 203 3.07 2.82 -3.68
CA ILE A 203 3.75 1.83 -4.49
C ILE A 203 5.20 1.69 -4.03
N SER A 204 5.68 0.45 -3.92
CA SER A 204 7.08 0.20 -3.58
C SER A 204 7.98 0.39 -4.81
N ASP A 205 9.23 0.76 -4.54
CA ASP A 205 10.27 0.78 -5.56
C ASP A 205 10.55 -0.62 -6.12
N LYS A 206 11.02 -0.67 -7.37
CA LYS A 206 11.41 -1.92 -8.02
C LYS A 206 12.64 -2.51 -7.31
N GLY A 207 12.59 -3.81 -7.01
CA GLY A 207 13.71 -4.53 -6.38
C GLY A 207 13.94 -4.17 -4.91
N ALA A 208 13.06 -3.37 -4.29
CA ALA A 208 13.21 -2.93 -2.91
C ALA A 208 12.90 -4.04 -1.90
N PHE A 209 12.14 -5.07 -2.30
CA PHE A 209 11.77 -6.18 -1.43
C PHE A 209 11.87 -7.51 -2.17
N SER A 210 12.32 -8.55 -1.45
CA SER A 210 12.44 -9.89 -2.00
C SER A 210 12.19 -10.93 -0.93
N ALA A 211 11.57 -12.04 -1.30
CA ALA A 211 11.35 -13.16 -0.40
C ALA A 211 11.43 -14.48 -1.14
N SER A 212 11.56 -15.57 -0.38
CA SER A 212 11.60 -16.93 -0.91
C SER A 212 10.33 -17.68 -0.53
N THR A 213 9.78 -18.42 -1.49
CA THR A 213 8.61 -19.28 -1.28
C THR A 213 8.93 -20.49 -0.40
N ASP A 214 7.88 -21.14 0.10
CA ASP A 214 8.00 -22.42 0.78
C ASP A 214 8.31 -23.59 -0.19
N ASP A 215 8.40 -24.80 0.35
CA ASP A 215 8.68 -26.03 -0.39
C ASP A 215 7.55 -26.47 -1.33
N LYS A 216 6.42 -25.76 -1.32
CA LYS A 216 5.26 -25.98 -2.18
C LYS A 216 4.99 -24.80 -3.11
N GLY A 217 5.79 -23.74 -3.03
CA GLY A 217 5.59 -22.54 -3.83
C GLY A 217 4.54 -21.58 -3.25
N ASN A 218 4.25 -21.68 -1.95
CA ASN A 218 3.38 -20.74 -1.26
C ASN A 218 4.17 -19.61 -0.62
N ILE A 219 3.50 -18.49 -0.40
CA ILE A 219 3.99 -17.36 0.37
C ILE A 219 2.83 -16.64 1.06
N TRP A 220 3.07 -16.02 2.20
CA TRP A 220 2.10 -15.16 2.89
C TRP A 220 2.28 -13.73 2.43
N ILE A 221 1.18 -13.08 2.04
CA ILE A 221 1.13 -11.65 1.76
C ILE A 221 0.62 -10.93 3.00
N LEU A 222 1.24 -9.80 3.33
CA LEU A 222 0.94 -8.98 4.49
C LEU A 222 0.61 -7.55 4.07
N LEU A 223 -0.47 -7.01 4.61
CA LEU A 223 -0.79 -5.58 4.61
C LEU A 223 -0.94 -5.12 6.05
N SER A 224 -0.41 -3.95 6.39
CA SER A 224 -0.33 -3.55 7.80
C SER A 224 -0.16 -2.06 8.02
N THR A 225 -0.50 -1.64 9.23
CA THR A 225 -0.16 -0.34 9.80
C THR A 225 0.71 -0.53 11.04
N ASP A 226 1.68 0.36 11.25
CA ASP A 226 2.53 0.45 12.43
C ASP A 226 2.40 1.88 12.99
N SER A 227 1.74 2.04 14.13
CA SER A 227 1.23 3.34 14.58
C SER A 227 1.94 3.88 15.81
N GLY A 228 2.62 5.02 15.65
CA GLY A 228 3.09 5.90 16.72
C GLY A 228 2.04 6.88 17.24
N PHE A 229 0.87 6.97 16.60
CA PHE A 229 -0.20 7.88 17.02
C PHE A 229 -1.04 7.23 18.12
N GLU A 230 -1.05 7.82 19.32
CA GLU A 230 -1.73 7.31 20.52
C GLU A 230 -3.22 7.68 20.56
N ALA A 231 -3.95 7.33 19.50
CA ALA A 231 -5.41 7.36 19.49
C ALA A 231 -5.95 6.37 18.44
N THR A 232 -7.24 6.50 18.12
CA THR A 232 -7.88 5.63 17.13
C THR A 232 -7.41 5.93 15.71
N THR A 233 -6.84 4.92 15.06
CA THR A 233 -6.67 4.86 13.61
C THR A 233 -7.67 3.86 13.04
N THR A 234 -8.41 4.25 12.00
CA THR A 234 -9.23 3.34 11.21
C THR A 234 -8.79 3.43 9.75
N ILE A 235 -8.37 2.31 9.18
CA ILE A 235 -7.97 2.19 7.77
C ILE A 235 -8.92 1.25 7.04
N TYR A 236 -9.16 1.53 5.77
CA TYR A 236 -9.86 0.62 4.86
C TYR A 236 -8.92 0.25 3.72
N PHE A 237 -8.36 -0.96 3.72
CA PHE A 237 -7.67 -1.48 2.55
C PHE A 237 -8.70 -1.77 1.45
N MET A 238 -8.48 -1.20 0.27
CA MET A 238 -9.41 -1.29 -0.86
C MET A 238 -8.90 -2.27 -1.89
N GLU A 239 -7.68 -2.05 -2.39
CA GLU A 239 -7.09 -2.83 -3.47
C GLU A 239 -5.62 -3.13 -3.14
N LEU A 240 -5.16 -4.31 -3.56
CA LEU A 240 -3.75 -4.69 -3.54
C LEU A 240 -3.37 -5.29 -4.88
N GLU A 241 -2.26 -4.81 -5.42
CA GLU A 241 -1.59 -5.39 -6.57
C GLU A 241 -0.18 -5.81 -6.16
N VAL A 242 0.20 -7.03 -6.50
CA VAL A 242 1.54 -7.58 -6.24
C VAL A 242 2.12 -8.12 -7.53
N ALA A 243 3.32 -7.64 -7.89
CA ALA A 243 4.15 -8.26 -8.91
C ALA A 243 5.23 -9.09 -8.22
N ALA A 244 5.30 -10.39 -8.53
CA ALA A 244 6.35 -11.30 -8.09
C ALA A 244 7.20 -11.70 -9.30
N THR A 245 8.38 -11.10 -9.43
CA THR A 245 9.32 -11.33 -10.53
C THR A 245 10.39 -12.32 -10.09
N LYS A 246 10.44 -13.49 -10.74
CA LYS A 246 11.44 -14.52 -10.39
C LYS A 246 12.85 -13.97 -10.66
N LYS A 247 13.76 -14.08 -9.68
CA LYS A 247 15.18 -13.83 -9.93
C LYS A 247 15.76 -14.99 -10.73
N ILE A 248 16.36 -14.66 -11.86
CA ILE A 248 17.11 -15.58 -12.73
C ILE A 248 18.56 -15.64 -12.25
#